data_AF-M4CJ13-F1
#
_entry.id   AF-M4CJ13-F1
#
_cell.length_a   1.000
_cell.length_b   1.000
_cell.length_c   1.000
_cell.angle_alpha   90.00
_cell.angle_beta   90.00
_cell.angle_gamma   90.00
#
_symmetry.space_group_name_H-M   'P 1'
#
loop_
_entity.id
_entity.type
_entity.pdbx_description
1 polymer ?
#
loop_
_entity_poly.entity_id
_entity_poly.type
_entity_poly.pdbx_seq_one_letter_code
_entity_poly.pdbx_strand_id
1 'polypeptide(L)'
;MGGVTSSIAAKFAFFPPTPPSYEVIADDSCGRRLYIPEIPLRVDVDILKLRTRCGNEIVAVYIKHSKANGTILYSHGKAAD
;
A
#
# COMPACT_ATOMS: atom_id res chain seq x y z
N MET A 1 16.81 0.82 0.44
CA MET A 1 15.50 1.37 0.84
C MET A 1 14.95 2.41 -0.11
N GLY A 2 15.73 3.40 -0.57
CA GLY A 2 15.19 4.55 -1.34
C GLY A 2 14.34 4.22 -2.57
N GLY A 3 14.71 3.24 -3.40
CA GLY A 3 14.01 3.00 -4.68
C GLY A 3 12.62 2.34 -4.60
N VAL A 4 12.35 1.54 -3.56
CA VAL A 4 11.08 0.79 -3.45
C VAL A 4 10.00 1.64 -2.78
N THR A 5 10.34 2.30 -1.68
CA THR A 5 9.44 3.27 -1.03
C THR A 5 9.18 4.47 -1.93
N SER A 6 10.18 4.97 -2.66
CA SER A 6 9.98 6.12 -3.58
C SER A 6 9.08 5.78 -4.76
N SER A 7 9.22 4.59 -5.36
CA SER A 7 8.41 4.19 -6.52
C SER A 7 6.95 3.91 -6.14
N ILE A 8 6.71 3.30 -4.98
CA ILE A 8 5.34 3.09 -4.47
C ILE A 8 4.71 4.43 -4.11
N ALA A 9 5.38 5.25 -3.30
CA ALA A 9 4.85 6.56 -2.91
C ALA A 9 4.57 7.46 -4.12
N ALA A 10 5.42 7.44 -5.15
CA ALA A 10 5.20 8.22 -6.36
C ALA A 10 3.97 7.77 -7.15
N LYS A 11 3.67 6.46 -7.21
CA LYS A 11 2.47 5.95 -7.88
C LYS A 11 1.15 6.40 -7.22
N PHE A 12 1.17 6.70 -5.93
CA PHE A 12 0.01 7.16 -5.14
C PHE A 12 0.01 8.67 -4.84
N ALA A 13 0.94 9.42 -5.40
CA ALA A 13 1.01 10.86 -5.14
C ALA A 13 1.15 11.70 -6.41
N PHE A 14 1.72 11.12 -7.47
CA PHE A 14 2.07 11.84 -8.69
C PHE A 14 1.63 11.12 -9.98
N PHE A 15 1.35 9.82 -9.92
CA PHE A 15 1.03 9.01 -11.09
C PHE A 15 -0.20 8.12 -10.88
N PRO A 16 -1.39 8.71 -10.63
CA PRO A 16 -2.60 7.93 -10.45
C PRO A 16 -2.98 7.15 -11.72
N PRO A 17 -3.67 6.00 -11.58
CA PRO A 17 -4.17 5.22 -12.71
C PRO A 17 -5.26 5.97 -13.48
N THR A 18 -5.62 5.45 -14.65
CA THR A 18 -6.76 5.94 -15.46
C THR A 18 -7.76 4.78 -15.63
N PRO A 19 -8.96 4.83 -15.01
CA PRO A 19 -9.51 5.88 -14.12
C PRO A 19 -8.77 6.02 -12.77
N PRO A 20 -8.92 7.15 -12.04
CA PRO A 20 -8.19 7.43 -10.79
C PRO A 20 -8.77 6.65 -9.61
N SER A 21 -8.70 5.34 -9.70
CA SER A 21 -9.19 4.40 -8.70
C SER A 21 -8.27 3.19 -8.65
N TYR A 22 -7.87 2.80 -7.45
CA TYR A 22 -7.06 1.61 -7.22
C TYR A 22 -7.95 0.44 -6.85
N GLU A 23 -7.76 -0.68 -7.53
CA GLU A 23 -8.44 -1.92 -7.18
C GLU A 23 -7.63 -2.70 -6.14
N VAL A 24 -8.31 -3.18 -5.09
CA VAL A 24 -7.70 -4.04 -4.08
C VAL A 24 -8.30 -5.42 -4.21
N ILE A 25 -7.48 -6.36 -4.69
CA ILE A 25 -7.92 -7.71 -5.02
C ILE A 25 -7.43 -8.67 -3.93
N ALA A 26 -8.29 -9.60 -3.51
CA ALA A 26 -7.92 -10.68 -2.62
C ALA A 26 -7.44 -11.88 -3.45
N ASP A 27 -6.25 -12.39 -3.13
CA ASP A 27 -5.79 -13.69 -3.64
C ASP A 27 -6.21 -14.78 -2.65
N ASP A 28 -7.24 -15.53 -3.02
CA ASP A 28 -7.77 -16.66 -2.26
C ASP A 28 -6.85 -17.89 -2.32
N SER A 29 -5.90 -17.93 -3.25
CA SER A 29 -4.99 -19.06 -3.46
C SER A 29 -3.87 -19.12 -2.42
N CYS A 30 -3.53 -17.96 -1.83
CA CYS A 30 -2.36 -17.79 -0.98
C CYS A 30 -2.72 -17.07 0.33
N GLY A 31 -3.67 -17.64 1.06
CA GLY A 31 -3.88 -17.32 2.48
C GLY A 31 -4.25 -15.86 2.77
N ARG A 32 -5.22 -15.29 2.02
CA ARG A 32 -5.83 -13.99 2.32
C ARG A 32 -4.88 -12.80 2.11
N ARG A 33 -4.02 -12.89 1.11
CA ARG A 33 -3.14 -11.78 0.69
C ARG A 33 -3.91 -10.81 -0.19
N LEU A 34 -3.77 -9.53 0.10
CA LEU A 34 -4.30 -8.46 -0.75
C LEU A 34 -3.20 -7.97 -1.68
N TYR A 35 -3.57 -7.60 -2.90
CA TYR A 35 -2.68 -6.94 -3.85
C TYR A 35 -3.38 -5.81 -4.59
N ILE A 36 -2.59 -4.84 -5.05
CA ILE A 36 -2.99 -3.72 -5.89
C ILE A 36 -2.23 -3.89 -7.21
N PRO A 37 -2.90 -4.04 -8.37
CA PRO A 37 -2.26 -4.33 -9.65
C PRO A 37 -1.13 -3.36 -10.01
N GLU A 38 -1.27 -2.09 -9.61
CA GLU A 38 -0.30 -1.04 -9.86
C GLU A 38 0.96 -1.16 -8.99
N ILE A 39 0.93 -1.93 -7.90
CA ILE A 39 2.09 -2.15 -7.03
C ILE A 39 2.79 -3.46 -7.43
N PRO A 40 4.12 -3.44 -7.64
CA PRO A 40 4.87 -4.68 -7.85
C PRO A 40 4.75 -5.61 -6.64
N LEU A 41 4.22 -6.82 -6.88
CA LEU A 41 4.21 -7.90 -5.89
C LEU A 41 5.65 -8.25 -5.50
N ARG A 42 6.00 -8.01 -4.23
CA ARG A 42 7.32 -8.32 -3.66
C ARG A 42 7.15 -8.94 -2.28
N VAL A 43 8.10 -9.80 -1.91
CA VAL A 43 8.08 -10.55 -0.63
C VAL A 43 8.05 -9.63 0.59
N ASP A 44 8.65 -8.45 0.47
CA ASP A 44 8.77 -7.48 1.55
C ASP A 44 7.62 -6.46 1.59
N VAL A 45 6.60 -6.60 0.73
CA VAL A 45 5.47 -5.65 0.64
C VAL A 45 4.17 -6.38 0.91
N ASP A 46 3.48 -5.97 1.97
CA ASP A 46 2.13 -6.43 2.30
C ASP A 46 1.11 -5.32 2.10
N ILE A 47 -0.06 -5.67 1.58
CA ILE A 47 -1.21 -4.77 1.53
C ILE A 47 -2.19 -5.17 2.64
N LEU A 48 -2.54 -4.21 3.47
CA LEU A 48 -3.36 -4.39 4.65
C LEU A 48 -4.67 -3.63 4.49
N LYS A 49 -5.79 -4.27 4.83
CA LYS A 49 -7.09 -3.62 4.96
C LYS A 49 -7.44 -3.51 6.45
N LEU A 50 -7.48 -2.29 6.95
CA LEU A 50 -7.60 -1.98 8.37
C LEU A 50 -8.95 -1.32 8.64
N ARG A 51 -9.67 -1.79 9.66
CA ARG A 51 -10.92 -1.16 10.10
C ARG A 51 -10.62 -0.13 11.20
N THR A 52 -11.05 1.10 10.98
CA THR A 52 -10.97 2.17 11.98
C THR A 52 -12.05 2.03 13.04
N ARG A 53 -11.86 2.70 14.18
CA ARG A 53 -12.86 2.76 15.27
C ARG A 53 -14.21 3.32 14.81
N CYS A 54 -14.20 4.24 13.83
CA CYS A 54 -15.41 4.84 13.27
C CYS A 54 -16.07 3.99 12.19
N GLY A 55 -15.57 2.78 11.91
CA GLY A 55 -16.18 1.85 10.96
C GLY A 55 -15.66 1.97 9.52
N ASN A 56 -14.85 2.98 9.20
CA ASN A 56 -14.23 3.11 7.88
C ASN A 56 -13.15 2.03 7.67
N GLU A 57 -13.01 1.58 6.43
CA GLU A 57 -11.91 0.72 6.00
C GLU A 57 -10.81 1.56 5.34
N ILE A 58 -9.56 1.36 5.75
CA ILE A 58 -8.38 2.02 5.18
C ILE A 58 -7.48 0.94 4.60
N VAL A 59 -6.90 1.21 3.43
CA VAL A 59 -5.89 0.35 2.82
C VAL A 59 -4.52 0.94 3.10
N ALA A 60 -3.58 0.13 3.56
CA ALA A 60 -2.22 0.54 3.88
C ALA A 60 -1.22 -0.40 3.19
N VAL A 61 -0.13 0.18 2.68
CA VAL A 61 1.01 -0.58 2.16
C VAL A 61 2.06 -0.67 3.25
N TYR A 62 2.38 -1.88 3.68
CA TYR A 62 3.38 -2.16 4.70
C TYR A 62 4.64 -2.74 4.07
N ILE A 63 5.74 -2.01 4.18
CA ILE A 63 7.03 -2.39 3.60
C ILE A 63 7.92 -2.87 4.74
N LYS A 64 8.22 -4.17 4.75
CA LYS A 64 9.09 -4.82 5.72
C LYS A 64 10.55 -4.63 5.35
N HIS A 65 11.39 -4.58 6.38
CA HIS A 65 12.83 -4.65 6.20
C HIS A 65 13.45 -5.40 7.37
N SER A 66 14.28 -6.41 7.07
CA SER A 66 14.84 -7.35 8.06
C SER A 66 15.67 -6.70 9.17
N LYS A 67 16.21 -5.49 8.92
CA LYS A 67 17.00 -4.71 9.89
C LYS A 67 16.28 -3.47 10.43
N ALA A 68 14.96 -3.39 10.28
CA ALA A 68 14.21 -2.24 10.79
C ALA A 68 14.07 -2.34 12.33
N ASN A 69 14.47 -1.28 13.03
CA ASN A 69 14.30 -1.16 14.49
C ASN A 69 13.06 -0.31 14.87
N GLY A 70 12.28 0.10 13.88
CA GLY A 70 11.12 0.96 14.06
C GLY A 70 10.24 0.98 12.82
N THR A 71 9.00 1.46 13.01
CA THR A 71 8.01 1.62 11.93
C THR A 71 7.62 3.09 11.83
N ILE A 72 7.61 3.62 10.60
CA ILE A 72 7.12 4.97 10.32
C ILE A 72 5.77 4.83 9.65
N LEU A 73 4.76 5.51 10.22
CA LEU A 73 3.48 5.69 9.57
C LEU A 73 3.53 6.99 8.75
N TYR A 74 3.34 6.87 7.45
CA TYR A 74 3.27 7.99 6.54
C TYR A 74 1.87 8.08 5.94
N SER A 75 1.32 9.29 5.89
CA SER A 75 0.09 9.62 5.19
C SER A 75 0.33 10.78 4.24
N HIS A 76 -0.34 10.79 3.10
CA HIS A 76 -0.30 11.92 2.18
C HIS A 76 -1.13 13.11 2.71
N GLY A 77 -0.96 14.28 2.07
CA GLY A 77 -1.74 15.48 2.37
C GLY A 77 -3.17 15.41 1.81
N LYS A 78 -4.00 16.38 2.18
CA LYS A 78 -5.36 16.52 1.62
C LYS A 78 -5.27 16.71 0.10
N ALA A 79 -6.13 16.00 -0.64
CA ALA A 79 -6.22 16.03 -2.11
C ALA A 79 -4.96 15.55 -2.85
N ALA A 80 -4.30 14.50 -2.33
CA ALA A 80 -3.38 13.69 -3.13
C ALA A 80 -4.15 12.50 -3.74
N ASP A 81 -3.73 12.06 -4.94
CA ASP A 81 -4.36 11.04 -5.80
C ASP A 81 -3.65 9.69 -5.75
#